data_AF-A0A3A4KUD0-F1
#
_entry.id   AF-A0A3A4KUD0-F1
#
_cell.length_a   1.000
_cell.length_b   1.000
_cell.length_c   1.000
_cell.angle_alpha   90.00
_cell.angle_beta   90.00
_cell.angle_gamma   90.00
#
_symmetry.space_group_name_H-M   'P 1'
#
loop_
_entity.id
_entity.type
_entity.pdbx_description
1 polymer ?
#
loop_
_entity_poly.entity_id
_entity_poly.type
_entity_poly.pdbx_seq_one_letter_code
_entity_poly.pdbx_strand_id
1 'polypeptide(L)'
;MGSYAVRRGRERVPGWFHGGMQFLALVVLLVCVALFWQVGIDGRMPVLVALWAALGLLTALAALLGLVGIVRYHTFFAALKVPLFIAALGVLIWYDMPRETIWQLSHTIMEREARECADPGRSTHVGLYTIVRMAARDGGCLFYTKSGDGTGIGYAFFPGDPPPQLGPPAPHGTAYQPWHEFWYRFTDEA
;
A
#
# COMPACT_ATOMS: atom_id res chain seq x y z
N MET A 1 -34.96 22.14 52.94
CA MET A 1 -34.38 21.04 52.16
C MET A 1 -33.87 21.61 50.84
N GLY A 2 -32.57 21.89 50.75
CA GLY A 2 -31.95 22.50 49.58
C GLY A 2 -31.64 21.45 48.50
N SER A 3 -32.25 21.59 47.33
CA SER A 3 -31.88 20.82 46.15
C SER A 3 -30.55 21.36 45.60
N TYR A 4 -29.48 20.59 45.76
CA TYR A 4 -28.21 20.83 45.06
C TYR A 4 -28.38 20.46 43.59
N ALA A 5 -28.71 21.47 42.78
CA ALA A 5 -28.63 21.36 41.33
C ALA A 5 -27.15 21.25 40.93
N VAL A 6 -26.67 20.01 40.74
CA VAL A 6 -25.39 19.74 40.10
C VAL A 6 -25.51 20.19 38.64
N ARG A 7 -25.20 21.47 38.38
CA ARG A 7 -24.91 21.95 37.03
C ARG A 7 -23.61 21.27 36.60
N ARG A 8 -23.71 20.09 35.98
CA ARG A 8 -22.65 19.59 35.10
C ARG A 8 -22.57 20.56 33.94
N GLY A 9 -21.71 21.57 34.07
CA GLY A 9 -21.29 22.36 32.92
C GLY A 9 -20.70 21.38 31.91
N ARG A 10 -21.40 21.14 30.80
CA ARG A 10 -20.75 20.62 29.60
C ARG A 10 -19.72 21.68 29.23
N GLU A 11 -18.48 21.49 29.68
CA GLU A 11 -17.35 22.27 29.20
C GLU A 11 -17.38 22.14 27.69
N ARG A 12 -17.72 23.24 27.01
CA ARG A 12 -17.75 23.28 25.55
C ARG A 12 -16.34 22.96 25.09
N VAL A 13 -16.21 21.88 24.33
CA VAL A 13 -14.93 21.48 23.75
C VAL A 13 -14.40 22.67 22.95
N PRO A 14 -13.20 23.17 23.24
CA PRO A 14 -12.66 24.30 22.50
C PRO A 14 -12.58 23.98 21.01
N GLY A 15 -13.03 24.90 20.14
CA GLY A 15 -13.07 24.68 18.69
C GLY A 15 -11.70 24.33 18.09
N TRP A 16 -10.61 24.86 18.66
CA TRP A 16 -9.24 24.53 18.24
C TRP A 16 -8.89 23.06 18.49
N PHE A 17 -9.42 22.44 19.54
CA PHE A 17 -9.20 21.02 19.85
C PHE A 17 -9.94 20.11 18.85
N HIS A 18 -11.17 20.48 18.49
CA HIS A 18 -11.91 19.76 17.44
C HIS A 18 -11.24 19.90 16.07
N GLY A 19 -10.79 21.10 15.71
CA GLY A 19 -10.04 21.34 14.47
C GLY A 19 -8.72 20.54 14.43
N GLY A 20 -7.97 20.54 15.52
CA GLY A 20 -6.73 19.76 15.65
C GLY A 20 -6.94 18.25 15.49
N MET A 21 -7.98 17.68 16.12
CA MET A 21 -8.31 16.25 15.94
C MET A 21 -8.76 15.92 14.52
N GLN A 22 -9.53 16.79 13.87
CA GLN A 22 -9.93 16.58 12.48
C GLN A 22 -8.73 16.65 11.54
N PHE A 23 -7.84 17.62 11.73
CA PHE A 23 -6.61 17.73 10.97
C PHE A 23 -5.73 16.48 11.14
N LEU A 24 -5.55 16.00 12.37
CA LEU A 24 -4.79 14.78 12.63
C LEU A 24 -5.42 13.55 11.96
N ALA A 25 -6.75 13.40 12.05
CA ALA A 25 -7.47 12.31 11.40
C ALA A 25 -7.34 12.35 9.87
N LEU A 26 -7.36 13.56 9.26
CA LEU A 26 -7.10 13.75 7.84
C LEU A 26 -5.67 13.37 7.46
N VAL A 27 -4.68 13.79 8.26
CA VAL A 27 -3.28 13.43 8.02
C VAL A 27 -3.08 11.91 8.13
N VAL A 28 -3.66 11.26 9.13
CA VAL A 28 -3.63 9.79 9.25
C VAL A 28 -4.26 9.13 8.01
N LEU A 29 -5.44 9.60 7.59
CA LEU A 29 -6.10 9.07 6.40
C LEU A 29 -5.21 9.19 5.16
N LEU A 30 -4.56 10.34 4.95
CA LEU A 30 -3.64 10.56 3.84
C LEU A 30 -2.44 9.61 3.90
N VAL A 31 -1.87 9.37 5.09
CA VAL A 31 -0.78 8.41 5.29
C VAL A 31 -1.25 6.97 5.03
N CYS A 32 -2.46 6.61 5.44
CA CYS A 32 -3.05 5.30 5.14
C CYS A 32 -3.24 5.09 3.62
N VAL A 33 -3.72 6.10 2.90
CA VAL A 33 -3.87 6.04 1.43
C VAL A 33 -2.49 5.94 0.76
N ALA A 34 -1.50 6.71 1.23
CA ALA A 34 -0.15 6.62 0.71
C ALA A 34 0.47 5.23 0.94
N LEU A 35 0.26 4.63 2.12
CA LEU A 35 0.69 3.26 2.43
C LEU A 35 0.01 2.24 1.53
N PHE A 36 -1.31 2.33 1.36
CA PHE A 36 -2.07 1.47 0.45
C PHE A 36 -1.46 1.51 -0.95
N TRP A 37 -1.17 2.71 -1.46
CA TRP A 37 -0.57 2.87 -2.77
C TRP A 37 0.84 2.28 -2.86
N GLN A 38 1.71 2.59 -1.89
CA GLN A 38 3.08 2.11 -1.86
C GLN A 38 3.17 0.58 -1.74
N VAL A 39 2.27 -0.04 -0.96
CA VAL A 39 2.22 -1.50 -0.84
C VAL A 39 1.84 -2.16 -2.16
N GLY A 40 0.88 -1.61 -2.92
CA GLY A 40 0.48 -2.24 -4.18
C GLY A 40 1.45 -2.05 -5.34
N ILE A 41 2.24 -0.96 -5.36
CA ILE A 41 3.29 -0.76 -6.38
C ILE A 41 4.62 -1.44 -6.05
N ASP A 42 4.67 -2.25 -4.98
CA ASP A 42 5.93 -2.78 -4.41
C ASP A 42 6.97 -1.66 -4.20
N GLY A 43 6.53 -0.61 -3.50
CA GLY A 43 7.30 0.60 -3.24
C GLY A 43 8.64 0.30 -2.58
N ARG A 44 9.61 1.21 -2.76
CA ARG A 44 10.95 1.07 -2.19
C ARG A 44 10.88 0.83 -0.67
N MET A 45 11.55 -0.22 -0.20
CA MET A 45 11.69 -0.58 1.22
C MET A 45 11.91 0.63 2.16
N PRO A 46 12.82 1.60 1.91
CA PRO A 46 12.99 2.75 2.80
C PRO A 46 11.76 3.66 2.90
N VAL A 47 10.96 3.78 1.83
CA VAL A 47 9.74 4.59 1.82
C VAL A 47 8.64 3.91 2.63
N LEU A 48 8.49 2.59 2.49
CA LEU A 48 7.54 1.80 3.27
C LEU A 48 7.85 1.89 4.76
N VAL A 49 9.11 1.70 5.15
CA VAL A 49 9.54 1.79 6.57
C VAL A 49 9.26 3.19 7.13
N ALA A 50 9.57 4.24 6.37
CA ALA A 50 9.31 5.62 6.80
C ALA A 50 7.80 5.89 6.99
N LEU A 51 6.95 5.39 6.10
CA LEU A 51 5.51 5.56 6.22
C LEU A 51 4.90 4.78 7.38
N TRP A 52 5.37 3.55 7.65
CA TRP A 52 4.97 2.79 8.84
C TRP A 52 5.39 3.49 10.14
N ALA A 53 6.62 4.02 10.19
CA ALA A 53 7.10 4.78 11.34
C ALA A 53 6.27 6.06 11.55
N ALA A 54 5.96 6.79 10.47
CA ALA A 54 5.09 7.97 10.52
C ALA A 54 3.68 7.64 11.00
N LEU A 55 3.09 6.54 10.51
CA LEU A 55 1.78 6.06 10.95
C LEU A 55 1.80 5.72 12.45
N GLY A 56 2.84 5.03 12.92
CA GLY A 56 3.01 4.70 14.34
C GLY A 56 3.06 5.96 15.22
N LEU A 57 3.85 6.96 14.82
CA LEU A 57 3.97 8.23 15.54
C LEU A 57 2.64 8.99 15.57
N LEU A 58 1.97 9.11 14.42
CA LEU A 58 0.68 9.80 14.32
C LEU A 58 -0.40 9.09 15.13
N THR A 59 -0.39 7.76 15.17
CA THR A 59 -1.31 6.96 15.99
C THR A 59 -1.05 7.16 17.48
N ALA A 60 0.21 7.20 17.90
CA ALA A 60 0.56 7.48 19.29
C ALA A 60 0.11 8.89 19.71
N LEU A 61 0.34 9.90 18.86
CA LEU A 61 -0.14 11.26 19.10
C LEU A 61 -1.68 11.34 19.15
N ALA A 62 -2.36 10.63 18.24
CA ALA A 62 -3.82 10.54 18.23
C ALA A 62 -4.36 9.86 19.49
N ALA A 63 -3.71 8.79 19.97
CA ALA A 63 -4.09 8.09 21.18
C ALA A 63 -3.92 8.98 22.42
N LEU A 64 -2.81 9.72 22.54
CA LEU A 64 -2.59 10.66 23.64
C LEU A 64 -3.65 11.77 23.66
N LEU A 65 -3.94 12.38 22.51
CA LEU A 65 -4.98 13.42 22.39
C LEU A 65 -6.39 12.85 22.62
N GLY A 66 -6.65 11.63 22.15
CA GLY A 66 -7.90 10.90 22.38
C GLY A 66 -8.11 10.59 23.86
N LEU A 67 -7.07 10.17 24.58
CA LEU A 67 -7.12 9.87 26.01
C LEU A 67 -7.42 11.13 26.84
N VAL A 68 -6.78 12.25 26.48
CA VAL A 68 -7.13 13.58 27.04
C VAL A 68 -8.58 13.95 26.69
N GLY A 69 -9.02 13.69 25.46
CA GLY A 69 -10.38 13.90 24.97
C GLY A 69 -11.44 13.12 25.75
N ILE A 70 -11.17 11.84 26.05
CA ILE A 70 -12.07 10.96 26.78
C ILE A 70 -12.15 11.37 28.25
N VAL A 71 -11.00 11.59 28.91
CA VAL A 71 -10.93 11.91 30.35
C VAL A 71 -11.49 13.31 30.64
N ARG A 72 -11.23 14.30 29.77
CA ARG A 72 -11.60 15.69 30.01
C ARG A 72 -12.95 16.07 29.37
N TYR A 73 -13.27 15.56 28.18
CA TYR A 73 -14.38 16.06 27.36
C TYR A 73 -15.47 15.02 27.02
N HIS A 74 -15.32 13.75 27.45
CA HIS A 74 -16.26 12.66 27.15
C HIS A 74 -16.57 12.46 25.65
N THR A 75 -15.69 12.90 24.75
CA THR A 75 -15.89 12.79 23.30
C THR A 75 -15.40 11.45 22.76
N PHE A 76 -16.19 10.40 22.97
CA PHE A 76 -15.85 9.02 22.58
C PHE A 76 -15.76 8.82 21.06
N PHE A 77 -16.65 9.44 20.29
CA PHE A 77 -16.77 9.22 18.85
C PHE A 77 -15.61 9.81 18.01
N ALA A 78 -14.96 10.87 18.49
CA ALA A 78 -13.84 11.47 17.77
C ALA A 78 -12.57 10.61 17.86
N ALA A 79 -12.34 9.97 19.00
CA ALA A 79 -11.21 9.07 19.23
C ALA A 79 -11.30 7.76 18.43
N LEU A 80 -12.50 7.37 17.98
CA LEU A 80 -12.73 6.11 17.28
C LEU A 80 -12.32 6.13 15.79
N LYS A 81 -12.21 7.31 15.16
CA LYS A 81 -11.95 7.41 13.71
C LYS A 81 -10.57 6.90 13.30
N VAL A 82 -9.53 7.28 14.04
CA VAL A 82 -8.14 6.88 13.78
C VAL A 82 -7.95 5.35 13.84
N PRO A 83 -8.34 4.65 14.93
CA PRO A 83 -8.22 3.20 14.97
C PRO A 83 -9.09 2.51 13.91
N LEU A 84 -10.24 3.09 13.55
CA LEU A 84 -11.07 2.57 12.46
C LEU A 84 -10.35 2.61 11.11
N PHE A 85 -9.66 3.71 10.77
CA PHE A 85 -8.89 3.81 9.53
C PHE A 85 -7.71 2.83 9.48
N ILE A 86 -7.02 2.64 10.61
CA ILE A 86 -5.92 1.69 10.71
C ILE A 86 -6.44 0.25 10.57
N ALA A 87 -7.57 -0.07 11.23
CA ALA A 87 -8.20 -1.38 11.10
C ALA A 87 -8.65 -1.64 9.65
N ALA A 88 -9.27 -0.64 9.00
CA ALA A 88 -9.67 -0.74 7.60
C ALA A 88 -8.46 -0.96 6.67
N LEU A 89 -7.36 -0.22 6.88
CA LEU A 89 -6.12 -0.43 6.12
C LEU A 89 -5.55 -1.84 6.36
N GLY A 90 -5.52 -2.30 7.61
CA GLY A 90 -5.06 -3.64 7.96
C GLY A 90 -5.87 -4.73 7.28
N VAL A 91 -7.21 -4.59 7.26
CA VAL A 91 -8.10 -5.51 6.54
C VAL A 91 -7.80 -5.48 5.03
N LEU A 92 -7.66 -4.30 4.42
CA LEU A 92 -7.35 -4.20 2.99
C LEU A 92 -6.03 -4.87 2.63
N ILE A 93 -4.98 -4.65 3.44
CA ILE A 93 -3.67 -5.28 3.24
C ILE A 93 -3.77 -6.80 3.41
N TRP A 94 -4.55 -7.26 4.40
CA TRP A 94 -4.74 -8.70 4.64
C TRP A 94 -5.37 -9.44 3.46
N TYR A 95 -6.27 -8.79 2.73
CA TYR A 95 -6.90 -9.34 1.53
C TYR A 95 -6.08 -9.11 0.25
N ASP A 96 -4.84 -8.61 0.34
CA ASP A 96 -3.99 -8.26 -0.81
C ASP A 96 -4.66 -7.30 -1.83
N MET A 97 -5.74 -6.62 -1.43
CA MET A 97 -6.47 -5.68 -2.27
C MET A 97 -5.63 -4.55 -2.86
N PRO A 98 -4.63 -3.97 -2.15
CA PRO A 98 -3.80 -2.94 -2.74
C PRO A 98 -3.09 -3.43 -4.00
N ARG A 99 -2.60 -4.67 -3.97
CA ARG A 99 -1.85 -5.29 -5.06
C ARG A 99 -2.76 -5.62 -6.23
N GLU A 100 -3.93 -6.22 -5.97
CA GLU A 100 -4.92 -6.51 -7.01
C GLU A 100 -5.48 -5.24 -7.66
N THR A 101 -5.79 -4.22 -6.87
CA THR A 101 -6.37 -2.96 -7.39
C THR A 101 -5.38 -2.25 -8.30
N ILE A 102 -4.11 -2.16 -7.86
CA ILE A 102 -3.05 -1.52 -8.64
C ILE A 102 -2.77 -2.34 -9.91
N TRP A 103 -2.76 -3.66 -9.80
CA TRP A 103 -2.63 -4.55 -10.96
C TRP A 103 -3.73 -4.34 -11.99
N GLN A 104 -5.01 -4.32 -11.56
CA GLN A 104 -6.15 -4.10 -12.46
C GLN A 104 -6.06 -2.74 -13.17
N LEU A 105 -5.59 -1.70 -12.47
CA LEU A 105 -5.36 -0.38 -13.06
C LEU A 105 -4.22 -0.38 -14.08
N SER A 106 -3.15 -1.15 -13.87
CA SER A 106 -1.99 -1.19 -14.76
C SER A 106 -2.09 -2.23 -15.88
N HIS A 107 -2.92 -3.27 -15.72
CA HIS A 107 -2.97 -4.45 -16.59
C HIS A 107 -3.14 -4.07 -18.06
N THR A 108 -4.10 -3.19 -18.36
CA THR A 108 -4.42 -2.80 -19.75
C THR A 108 -3.29 -2.05 -20.45
N ILE A 109 -2.54 -1.23 -19.71
CA ILE A 109 -1.38 -0.49 -20.24
C ILE A 109 -0.21 -1.46 -20.40
N MET A 110 0.04 -2.31 -19.41
CA MET A 110 1.12 -3.30 -19.44
C MET A 110 0.92 -4.32 -20.57
N GLU A 111 -0.30 -4.78 -20.81
CA GLU A 111 -0.58 -5.74 -21.89
C GLU A 111 -0.32 -5.12 -23.27
N ARG A 112 -0.62 -3.83 -23.44
CA ARG A 112 -0.32 -3.10 -24.69
C ARG A 112 1.19 -3.06 -24.94
N GLU A 113 1.97 -2.66 -23.94
CA GLU A 113 3.42 -2.60 -24.02
C GLU A 113 4.05 -4.00 -24.17
N ALA A 114 3.46 -5.03 -23.56
CA ALA A 114 3.93 -6.41 -23.64
C ALA A 114 3.87 -6.99 -25.06
N ARG A 115 2.91 -6.55 -25.87
CA ARG A 115 2.79 -6.98 -27.27
C ARG A 115 3.89 -6.42 -28.15
N GLU A 116 4.39 -5.24 -27.84
CA GLU A 116 5.49 -4.60 -28.56
C GLU A 116 6.85 -5.08 -28.03
N CYS A 117 6.93 -5.41 -26.74
CA CYS A 117 8.12 -5.87 -26.02
C CYS A 117 9.40 -5.07 -26.38
N ALA A 118 9.23 -3.75 -26.55
CA ALA A 118 10.32 -2.85 -26.87
C ALA A 118 11.04 -2.46 -25.58
N ASP A 119 12.33 -2.78 -25.46
CA ASP A 119 13.11 -2.38 -24.30
C ASP A 119 13.26 -0.85 -24.29
N PRO A 120 12.72 -0.14 -23.28
CA PRO A 120 12.86 1.32 -23.20
C PRO A 120 14.32 1.78 -23.01
N GLY A 121 15.24 0.87 -22.65
CA GLY A 121 16.67 1.15 -22.44
C GLY A 121 16.97 2.09 -21.26
N ARG A 122 15.92 2.58 -20.58
CA ARG A 122 15.96 3.41 -19.37
C ARG A 122 14.79 3.03 -18.48
N SER A 123 14.90 3.33 -17.19
CA SER A 123 13.79 3.15 -16.26
C SER A 123 12.61 4.03 -16.66
N THR A 124 11.48 3.42 -17.00
CA THR A 124 10.26 4.10 -17.42
C THR A 124 9.10 3.68 -16.52
N HIS A 125 8.11 4.56 -16.40
CA HIS A 125 6.88 4.25 -15.65
C HIS A 125 5.89 3.66 -16.64
N VAL A 126 5.50 2.41 -16.42
CA VAL A 126 4.46 1.74 -17.20
C VAL A 126 3.29 1.50 -16.27
N GLY A 127 2.23 2.30 -16.46
CA GLY A 127 1.14 2.40 -15.50
C GLY A 127 1.64 2.94 -14.16
N LEU A 128 1.48 2.13 -13.11
CA LEU A 128 1.87 2.47 -11.73
C LEU A 128 3.20 1.84 -11.30
N TYR A 129 3.77 0.98 -12.13
CA TYR A 129 5.03 0.30 -11.85
C TYR A 129 6.21 1.00 -12.52
N THR A 130 7.33 1.10 -11.80
CA THR A 130 8.60 1.52 -12.38
C THR A 130 9.30 0.30 -12.97
N ILE A 131 9.36 0.24 -14.29
CA ILE A 131 10.00 -0.84 -15.03
C ILE A 131 11.40 -0.38 -15.41
N VAL A 132 12.39 -1.18 -15.02
CA VAL A 132 13.82 -0.87 -15.25
C VAL A 132 14.26 -1.39 -16.60
N ARG A 133 13.76 -2.56 -16.99
CA ARG A 133 14.15 -3.26 -18.19
C ARG A 133 13.01 -4.16 -18.67
N MET A 134 12.87 -4.29 -19.98
CA MET A 134 12.04 -5.31 -20.60
C MET A 134 12.95 -6.26 -21.39
N ALA A 135 12.70 -7.57 -21.31
CA ALA A 135 13.46 -8.55 -22.09
C ALA A 135 12.53 -9.64 -22.63
N ALA A 136 12.64 -9.92 -23.93
CA ALA A 136 12.00 -11.09 -24.51
C ALA A 136 12.79 -12.34 -24.14
N ARG A 137 12.17 -13.29 -23.46
CA ARG A 137 12.78 -14.58 -23.05
C ARG A 137 11.74 -15.69 -23.09
N ASP A 138 12.15 -16.86 -23.54
CA ASP A 138 11.34 -18.09 -23.53
C ASP A 138 9.95 -17.95 -24.19
N GLY A 139 9.82 -17.08 -25.20
CA GLY A 139 8.56 -16.83 -25.91
C GLY A 139 7.61 -15.83 -25.23
N GLY A 140 8.02 -15.21 -24.11
CA GLY A 140 7.28 -14.17 -23.41
C GLY A 140 8.08 -12.87 -23.23
N CYS A 141 7.43 -11.86 -22.66
CA CYS A 141 8.04 -10.58 -22.33
C CYS A 141 8.16 -10.42 -20.82
N LEU A 142 9.39 -10.26 -20.32
CA LEU A 142 9.70 -10.09 -18.90
C LEU A 142 9.89 -8.62 -18.57
N PHE A 143 9.18 -8.16 -17.55
CA PHE A 143 9.21 -6.81 -17.02
C PHE A 143 9.93 -6.79 -15.68
N TYR A 144 11.14 -6.26 -15.66
CA TYR A 144 11.93 -6.13 -14.44
C TYR A 144 11.51 -4.88 -13.67
N THR A 145 11.03 -5.07 -12.44
CA THR A 145 10.57 -3.97 -11.59
C THR A 145 11.71 -3.45 -10.72
N LYS A 146 11.67 -2.16 -10.39
CA LYS A 146 12.60 -1.55 -9.42
C LYS A 146 12.14 -1.81 -7.98
N SER A 147 11.87 -3.06 -7.63
CA SER A 147 11.50 -3.43 -6.26
C SER A 147 12.75 -3.51 -5.36
N GLY A 148 12.53 -3.35 -4.06
CA GLY A 148 13.47 -2.93 -3.00
C GLY A 148 14.89 -3.50 -2.96
N ASP A 149 15.13 -4.68 -3.51
CA ASP A 149 16.26 -5.50 -3.07
C ASP A 149 17.30 -5.75 -4.19
N GLY A 150 17.08 -5.19 -5.39
CA GLY A 150 18.01 -5.34 -6.52
C GLY A 150 18.06 -6.76 -7.11
N THR A 151 17.31 -7.70 -6.55
CA THR A 151 17.04 -9.04 -7.11
C THR A 151 16.06 -8.92 -8.26
N GLY A 152 16.21 -9.77 -9.28
CA GLY A 152 15.48 -9.72 -10.54
C GLY A 152 14.02 -10.16 -10.39
N ILE A 153 13.22 -9.37 -9.65
CA ILE A 153 11.81 -9.65 -9.40
C ILE A 153 10.96 -8.83 -10.38
N GLY A 154 9.95 -9.46 -10.95
CA GLY A 154 9.12 -8.80 -11.95
C GLY A 154 7.86 -9.55 -12.35
N TYR A 155 7.27 -9.09 -13.45
CA TYR A 155 6.10 -9.70 -14.08
C TYR A 155 6.49 -10.18 -15.47
N ALA A 156 5.99 -11.34 -15.88
CA ALA A 156 6.22 -11.91 -17.19
C ALA A 156 4.87 -12.17 -17.88
N PHE A 157 4.79 -11.81 -19.16
CA PHE A 157 3.61 -12.01 -19.99
C PHE A 157 3.86 -13.07 -21.04
N PHE A 158 3.03 -14.10 -21.05
CA PHE A 158 3.10 -15.23 -21.98
C PHE A 158 1.72 -15.43 -22.65
N PRO A 159 1.47 -14.82 -23.83
CA PRO A 159 0.18 -14.91 -24.51
C PRO A 159 -0.02 -16.23 -25.27
N GLY A 160 1.05 -17.01 -25.47
CA GLY A 160 1.03 -18.29 -26.15
C GLY A 160 1.14 -19.45 -25.15
N ASP A 161 2.30 -20.09 -25.14
CA ASP A 161 2.58 -21.21 -24.24
C ASP A 161 2.99 -20.73 -22.84
N PRO A 162 2.62 -21.47 -21.78
CA PRO A 162 3.03 -21.16 -20.42
C PRO A 162 4.56 -21.25 -20.26
N PRO A 163 5.14 -20.54 -19.28
CA PRO A 163 6.58 -20.55 -19.05
C PRO A 163 7.10 -21.97 -18.74
N PRO A 164 8.35 -22.29 -19.12
CA PRO A 164 8.91 -23.64 -19.03
C PRO A 164 9.12 -24.14 -17.58
N GLN A 165 9.18 -23.25 -16.58
CA GLN A 165 9.40 -23.61 -15.18
C GLN A 165 8.38 -22.92 -14.25
N LEU A 166 7.21 -23.54 -14.09
CA LEU A 166 6.25 -23.17 -13.05
C LEU A 166 6.64 -23.81 -11.70
N GLY A 167 6.76 -23.00 -10.66
CA GLY A 167 7.06 -23.49 -9.30
C GLY A 167 8.27 -22.83 -8.63
N PRO A 168 8.74 -23.36 -7.48
CA PRO A 168 9.85 -22.78 -6.75
C PRO A 168 11.14 -22.74 -7.60
N PRO A 169 12.03 -21.77 -7.35
CA PRO A 169 13.24 -21.59 -8.16
C PRO A 169 14.06 -22.87 -8.19
N ALA A 170 14.39 -23.32 -9.41
CA ALA A 170 15.49 -24.26 -9.56
C ALA A 170 16.79 -23.59 -9.08
N PRO A 171 17.79 -24.33 -8.59
CA PRO A 171 19.10 -23.75 -8.29
C PRO A 171 19.64 -23.03 -9.55
N HIS A 172 19.80 -21.71 -9.49
CA HIS A 172 20.18 -20.82 -10.61
C HIS A 172 19.14 -20.64 -11.73
N GLY A 173 17.84 -20.82 -11.43
CA GLY A 173 16.74 -20.65 -12.38
C GLY A 173 15.77 -19.53 -12.01
N THR A 174 15.10 -18.99 -13.02
CA THR A 174 14.00 -18.04 -12.84
C THR A 174 12.73 -18.80 -12.40
N ALA A 175 12.21 -18.53 -11.21
CA ALA A 175 10.95 -19.10 -10.75
C ALA A 175 9.77 -18.32 -11.33
N TYR A 176 8.75 -19.02 -11.83
CA TYR A 176 7.50 -18.39 -12.26
C TYR A 176 6.34 -18.85 -11.38
N GLN A 177 5.61 -17.89 -10.81
CA GLN A 177 4.35 -18.10 -10.10
C GLN A 177 3.19 -17.55 -10.93
N PRO A 178 2.10 -18.32 -11.09
CA PRO A 178 0.91 -17.83 -11.77
C PRO A 178 0.33 -16.65 -10.98
N TRP A 179 0.01 -15.58 -11.70
CA TRP A 179 -0.58 -14.37 -11.12
C TRP A 179 -1.99 -14.14 -11.67
N HIS A 180 -2.11 -13.98 -12.99
CA HIS A 180 -3.40 -13.68 -13.61
C HIS A 180 -3.41 -14.09 -15.09
N GLU A 181 -4.23 -15.06 -15.48
CA GLU A 181 -4.33 -15.57 -16.86
C GLU A 181 -2.96 -15.84 -17.52
N PHE A 182 -2.50 -14.90 -18.35
CA PHE A 182 -1.24 -14.95 -19.11
C PHE A 182 -0.05 -14.29 -18.39
N TRP A 183 -0.26 -13.81 -17.17
CA TRP A 183 0.72 -13.11 -16.35
C TRP A 183 1.24 -13.96 -15.22
N TYR A 184 2.56 -13.92 -15.06
CA TYR A 184 3.30 -14.66 -14.06
C TYR A 184 4.19 -13.69 -13.29
N ARG A 185 4.30 -13.86 -11.98
CA ARG A 185 5.35 -13.22 -11.19
C ARG A 185 6.61 -14.06 -11.32
N PHE A 186 7.74 -13.41 -11.56
CA PHE A 186 9.00 -14.11 -11.60
C PHE A 186 9.99 -13.55 -10.58
N THR A 187 10.83 -14.44 -10.07
CA THR A 187 11.99 -14.10 -9.24
C THR A 187 13.21 -14.73 -9.88
N ASP A 188 14.17 -13.89 -10.24
CA ASP A 188 15.46 -14.28 -10.80
C ASP A 188 16.52 -14.18 -9.71
N GLU A 189 17.06 -15.34 -9.30
CA GLU A 189 18.26 -15.41 -8.48
C GLU A 189 19.47 -15.34 -9.42
N ALA A 190 19.95 -14.11 -9.65
CA ALA A 190 21.19 -13.86 -10.38
C ALA A 190 22.43 -14.28 -9.57
#